data_AF-H0E3M4-F1
#
_entry.id   AF-H0E3M4-F1
#
_cell.length_a   1.000
_cell.length_b   1.000
_cell.length_c   1.000
_cell.angle_alpha   90.00
_cell.angle_beta   90.00
_cell.angle_gamma   90.00
#
_symmetry.space_group_name_H-M   'P 1'
#
loop_
_entity.id
_entity.type
_entity.pdbx_description
1 polymer ?
#
loop_
_entity_poly.entity_id
_entity_poly.type
_entity_poly.pdbx_seq_one_letter_code
_entity_poly.pdbx_strand_id
1 'polypeptide(L)'
;MDRDTPDVTGASGDAVTNTTWAGPTGISFGATDQGGGVYRLAIEVDGRIENYVNLADAPCRSWPGSERTFLSPKPCPSTVGGLKTFDTKDLPEGVHAVRVLVEDAAGNQATVYGPTTKRLRRTDPGPNNGSPAVDDARLQVAWEGRESDLRSIRFDQQPIVKGQLTTAKGQPIRSAYVRTTITRDARNSPPFERTSLRTDEEGRFRWKLPRGISSRSLVFAYHQRVRDDEPVAVRKLRLRVSAALRLRLSRRTARRGQSVRLTGSVVGRPLPAGGKVVELQARDPGGRWITFRTVRSGRGGRFATNYRFRKPGPARFQMRARARRSGDYPYATGSSPVRAIRVR
;
A
#
# COMPACT_ATOMS: atom_id res chain seq x y z
N MET A 1 -4.66 -57.98 16.41
CA MET A 1 -4.58 -56.51 16.39
C MET A 1 -3.13 -56.18 16.16
N ASP A 2 -2.85 -55.47 15.07
CA ASP A 2 -1.52 -54.93 14.79
C ASP A 2 -1.15 -53.90 15.86
N ARG A 3 0.04 -54.05 16.45
CA ARG A 3 0.58 -53.15 17.48
C ARG A 3 1.89 -52.52 17.03
N ASP A 4 2.33 -52.79 15.80
CA ASP A 4 3.60 -52.33 15.30
C ASP A 4 3.44 -50.87 14.87
N THR A 5 4.11 -49.95 15.58
CA THR A 5 4.14 -48.54 15.19
C THR A 5 5.04 -48.36 13.97
N PRO A 6 4.72 -47.44 13.04
CA PRO A 6 5.60 -47.11 11.93
C PRO A 6 7.02 -46.74 12.41
N ASP A 7 8.03 -47.23 11.71
CA ASP A 7 9.42 -46.81 11.89
C ASP A 7 9.73 -45.63 10.98
N VAL A 8 10.27 -44.53 11.52
CA VAL A 8 10.47 -43.26 10.80
C VAL A 8 11.95 -43.00 10.58
N THR A 9 12.29 -42.69 9.33
CA THR A 9 13.67 -42.38 8.90
C THR A 9 13.81 -40.92 8.53
N GLY A 10 14.35 -40.14 9.47
CA GLY A 10 14.74 -38.73 9.28
C GLY A 10 13.59 -37.76 8.97
N ALA A 11 13.85 -36.48 9.17
CA ALA A 11 12.96 -35.42 8.73
C ALA A 11 13.78 -34.23 8.24
N SER A 12 13.36 -33.63 7.13
CA SER A 12 14.00 -32.47 6.52
C SER A 12 12.96 -31.58 5.82
N GLY A 13 13.39 -30.43 5.30
CA GLY A 13 12.54 -29.46 4.61
C GLY A 13 12.11 -28.29 5.49
N ASP A 14 11.25 -27.43 4.93
CA ASP A 14 10.84 -26.15 5.52
C ASP A 14 10.19 -26.32 6.90
N ALA A 15 9.41 -27.38 7.10
CA ALA A 15 8.80 -27.68 8.39
C ALA A 15 9.85 -27.80 9.51
N VAL A 16 11.00 -28.39 9.18
CA VAL A 16 12.09 -28.65 10.12
C VAL A 16 12.94 -27.39 10.34
N THR A 17 13.33 -26.71 9.26
CA THR A 17 14.32 -25.62 9.30
C THR A 17 13.72 -24.26 9.65
N ASN A 18 12.50 -23.93 9.19
CA ASN A 18 11.92 -22.61 9.41
C ASN A 18 11.34 -22.49 10.82
N THR A 19 11.64 -21.39 11.52
CA THR A 19 11.05 -21.09 12.84
C THR A 19 9.60 -20.59 12.74
N THR A 20 9.17 -20.18 11.54
CA THR A 20 7.80 -19.77 11.21
C THR A 20 7.26 -20.63 10.07
N TRP A 21 6.07 -21.19 10.22
CA TRP A 21 5.34 -21.85 9.14
C TRP A 21 4.23 -20.92 8.63
N ALA A 22 4.17 -20.72 7.31
CA ALA A 22 3.24 -19.79 6.69
C ALA A 22 2.95 -20.20 5.24
N GLY A 23 1.67 -20.35 4.90
CA GLY A 23 1.24 -20.97 3.63
C GLY A 23 1.65 -22.44 3.51
N PRO A 24 1.88 -22.94 2.28
CA PRO A 24 2.35 -24.30 2.02
C PRO A 24 3.71 -24.56 2.67
N THR A 25 3.76 -25.54 3.56
CA THR A 25 4.97 -25.95 4.29
C THR A 25 5.31 -27.38 3.93
N GLY A 26 6.56 -27.62 3.50
CA GLY A 26 7.05 -28.93 3.08
C GLY A 26 7.80 -29.68 4.19
N ILE A 27 7.53 -30.98 4.33
CA ILE A 27 8.32 -31.92 5.13
C ILE A 27 8.67 -33.15 4.30
N SER A 28 9.95 -33.54 4.29
CA SER A 28 10.42 -34.77 3.67
C SER A 28 10.88 -35.74 4.75
N PHE A 29 10.38 -36.96 4.68
CA PHE A 29 10.64 -38.05 5.64
C PHE A 29 10.55 -39.40 4.91
N GLY A 30 10.99 -40.48 5.57
CA GLY A 30 10.64 -41.84 5.20
C GLY A 30 9.94 -42.55 6.35
N ALA A 31 9.05 -43.48 6.06
CA ALA A 31 8.43 -44.33 7.08
C ALA A 31 8.15 -45.73 6.55
N THR A 32 8.31 -46.74 7.41
CA THR A 32 8.02 -48.15 7.11
C THR A 32 7.08 -48.77 8.13
N ASP A 33 6.22 -49.68 7.67
CA ASP A 33 5.31 -50.43 8.52
C ASP A 33 5.18 -51.90 8.08
N GLN A 34 5.14 -52.81 9.05
CA GLN A 34 5.08 -54.26 8.83
C GLN A 34 3.64 -54.78 8.71
N GLY A 35 2.66 -54.07 9.29
CA GLY A 35 1.27 -54.48 9.30
C GLY A 35 0.42 -53.81 8.22
N GLY A 36 -0.55 -53.00 8.64
CA GLY A 36 -1.56 -52.39 7.75
C GLY A 36 -1.00 -51.39 6.71
N GLY A 37 0.25 -50.96 6.87
CA GLY A 37 0.93 -49.99 6.05
C GLY A 37 0.74 -48.56 6.57
N VAL A 38 1.55 -47.64 6.04
CA VAL A 38 1.59 -46.24 6.48
C VAL A 38 0.47 -45.43 5.84
N TYR A 39 -0.44 -44.89 6.66
CA TYR A 39 -1.69 -44.31 6.19
C TYR A 39 -1.60 -42.81 5.89
N ARG A 40 -1.27 -42.01 6.90
CA ARG A 40 -1.32 -40.54 6.79
C ARG A 40 -0.35 -39.84 7.72
N LEU A 41 0.00 -38.61 7.35
CA LEU A 41 0.62 -37.66 8.27
C LEU A 41 -0.46 -36.94 9.07
N ALA A 42 -0.15 -36.61 10.32
CA ALA A 42 -0.96 -35.77 11.19
C ALA A 42 -0.11 -34.60 11.71
N ILE A 43 -0.68 -33.40 11.66
CA ILE A 43 -0.07 -32.18 12.17
C ILE A 43 -0.76 -31.87 13.49
N GLU A 44 -0.01 -32.00 14.57
CA GLU A 44 -0.46 -31.72 15.92
C GLU A 44 0.03 -30.34 16.34
N VAL A 45 -0.89 -29.55 16.90
CA VAL A 45 -0.62 -28.24 17.48
C VAL A 45 -1.17 -28.23 18.91
N ASP A 46 -0.30 -27.93 19.87
CA ASP A 46 -0.61 -27.90 21.30
C ASP A 46 -1.33 -29.18 21.81
N GLY A 47 -0.93 -30.34 21.29
CA GLY A 47 -1.49 -31.64 21.68
C GLY A 47 -2.79 -32.03 20.98
N ARG A 48 -3.26 -31.24 20.00
CA ARG A 48 -4.45 -31.54 19.20
C ARG A 48 -4.09 -31.72 17.73
N ILE A 49 -4.59 -32.77 17.09
CA ILE A 49 -4.40 -32.95 15.65
C ILE A 49 -5.31 -31.96 14.90
N GLU A 50 -4.70 -31.04 14.18
CA GLU A 50 -5.38 -29.96 13.44
C GLU A 50 -5.46 -30.24 11.93
N ASN A 51 -4.59 -31.11 11.40
CA ASN A 51 -4.57 -31.41 9.97
C ASN A 51 -4.09 -32.85 9.69
N TYR A 52 -4.59 -33.43 8.60
CA TYR A 52 -4.11 -34.71 8.08
C TYR A 52 -3.70 -34.58 6.61
N VAL A 53 -2.59 -35.20 6.24
CA VAL A 53 -2.14 -35.33 4.85
C VAL A 53 -2.14 -36.79 4.46
N ASN A 54 -2.98 -37.16 3.48
CA ASN A 54 -3.01 -38.52 2.95
C ASN A 54 -1.70 -38.83 2.21
N LEU A 55 -1.13 -40.01 2.46
CA LEU A 55 0.16 -40.38 1.90
C LEU A 55 0.07 -41.14 0.58
N ALA A 56 -1.06 -41.83 0.35
CA ALA A 56 -1.38 -42.56 -0.87
C ALA A 56 -2.88 -42.49 -1.18
N ASP A 57 -3.25 -42.84 -2.40
CA ASP A 57 -4.64 -42.99 -2.85
C ASP A 57 -5.20 -44.39 -2.49
N ALA A 58 -6.41 -44.70 -2.97
CA ALA A 58 -7.02 -46.02 -2.77
C ALA A 58 -6.06 -47.16 -3.22
N PRO A 59 -5.98 -48.28 -2.47
CA PRO A 59 -6.83 -48.66 -1.33
C PRO A 59 -6.42 -48.05 0.03
N CYS A 60 -5.40 -47.20 0.08
CA CYS A 60 -4.92 -46.54 1.31
C CYS A 60 -5.78 -45.31 1.68
N ARG A 61 -7.09 -45.53 1.74
CA ARG A 61 -8.09 -44.54 2.13
C ARG A 61 -9.21 -45.24 2.86
N SER A 62 -9.65 -44.67 3.98
CA SER A 62 -10.78 -45.21 4.73
C SER A 62 -12.08 -45.16 3.91
N TRP A 63 -12.98 -46.09 4.22
CA TRP A 63 -14.31 -46.13 3.65
C TRP A 63 -15.06 -44.83 3.97
N PRO A 64 -15.83 -44.25 3.03
CA PRO A 64 -16.59 -43.03 3.28
C PRO A 64 -17.46 -43.14 4.54
N GLY A 65 -17.34 -42.15 5.44
CA GLY A 65 -18.05 -42.16 6.74
C GLY A 65 -17.34 -42.92 7.85
N SER A 66 -16.15 -43.48 7.61
CA SER A 66 -15.28 -44.08 8.63
C SER A 66 -13.91 -43.40 8.64
N GLU A 67 -13.24 -43.41 9.79
CA GLU A 67 -11.86 -42.91 9.88
C GLU A 67 -10.81 -43.97 9.57
N ARG A 68 -11.10 -45.26 9.84
CA ARG A 68 -10.10 -46.35 9.78
C ARG A 68 -10.71 -47.70 9.36
N THR A 69 -11.76 -47.70 8.54
CA THR A 69 -12.29 -48.92 7.94
C THR A 69 -11.74 -49.09 6.53
N PHE A 70 -11.09 -50.22 6.26
CA PHE A 70 -10.45 -50.49 4.98
C PHE A 70 -10.96 -51.79 4.35
N LEU A 71 -10.85 -51.89 3.02
CA LEU A 71 -11.35 -53.03 2.24
C LEU A 71 -10.36 -54.21 2.12
N SER A 72 -9.12 -54.03 2.59
CA SER A 72 -8.03 -55.00 2.50
C SER A 72 -7.30 -55.09 3.83
N PRO A 73 -6.75 -56.26 4.22
CA PRO A 73 -5.91 -56.41 5.41
C PRO A 73 -4.63 -55.56 5.37
N LYS A 74 -4.08 -55.31 4.18
CA LYS A 74 -2.92 -54.43 3.97
C LYS A 74 -3.31 -53.30 3.01
N PRO A 75 -4.05 -52.30 3.51
CA PRO A 75 -4.62 -51.26 2.66
C PRO A 75 -3.60 -50.21 2.21
N CYS A 76 -2.52 -50.03 2.97
CA CYS A 76 -1.54 -48.97 2.74
C CYS A 76 -0.16 -49.50 2.33
N PRO A 77 0.66 -48.69 1.64
CA PRO A 77 2.04 -49.05 1.34
C PRO A 77 2.84 -49.30 2.63
N SER A 78 3.63 -50.38 2.66
CA SER A 78 4.57 -50.65 3.77
C SER A 78 5.74 -49.68 3.84
N THR A 79 5.96 -48.88 2.79
CA THR A 79 7.03 -47.90 2.75
C THR A 79 6.51 -46.66 2.05
N VAL A 80 6.69 -45.52 2.70
CA VAL A 80 6.34 -44.21 2.15
C VAL A 80 7.51 -43.27 2.38
N GLY A 81 7.60 -42.23 1.54
CA GLY A 81 8.56 -41.17 1.78
C GLY A 81 8.47 -40.04 0.76
N GLY A 82 9.46 -39.16 0.84
CA GLY A 82 9.57 -37.99 -0.02
C GLY A 82 8.86 -36.77 0.56
N LEU A 83 8.81 -35.71 -0.25
CA LEU A 83 8.26 -34.42 0.16
C LEU A 83 6.72 -34.47 0.23
N LYS A 84 6.17 -34.13 1.39
CA LYS A 84 4.76 -33.87 1.61
C LYS A 84 4.57 -32.42 2.01
N THR A 85 3.49 -31.82 1.53
CA THR A 85 3.16 -30.42 1.80
C THR A 85 1.83 -30.34 2.54
N PHE A 86 1.75 -29.44 3.51
CA PHE A 86 0.51 -29.08 4.19
C PHE A 86 0.36 -27.56 4.20
N ASP A 87 -0.89 -27.08 4.27
CA ASP A 87 -1.19 -25.65 4.35
C ASP A 87 -1.45 -25.26 5.80
N THR A 88 -0.94 -24.10 6.20
CA THR A 88 -1.10 -23.53 7.53
C THR A 88 -2.36 -22.66 7.66
N LYS A 89 -3.11 -22.45 6.56
CA LYS A 89 -4.33 -21.61 6.53
C LYS A 89 -5.38 -22.00 7.59
N ASP A 90 -5.48 -23.30 7.89
CA ASP A 90 -6.47 -23.87 8.82
C ASP A 90 -5.88 -24.11 10.23
N LEU A 91 -4.58 -23.89 10.41
CA LEU A 91 -3.92 -24.02 11.71
C LEU A 91 -4.17 -22.78 12.59
N PRO A 92 -4.08 -22.92 13.93
CA PRO A 92 -4.16 -21.76 14.83
C PRO A 92 -2.99 -20.81 14.57
N GLU A 93 -3.26 -19.51 14.64
CA GLU A 93 -2.27 -18.46 14.43
C GLU A 93 -1.60 -18.09 15.75
N GLY A 94 -0.26 -17.99 15.76
CA GLY A 94 0.48 -17.66 16.97
C GLY A 94 1.74 -18.48 17.14
N VAL A 95 2.28 -18.49 18.35
CA VAL A 95 3.43 -19.33 18.73
C VAL A 95 2.87 -20.57 19.41
N HIS A 96 3.16 -21.74 18.85
CA HIS A 96 2.59 -23.02 19.29
C HIS A 96 3.66 -24.11 19.38
N ALA A 97 3.41 -25.11 20.23
CA ALA A 97 4.16 -26.35 20.20
C ALA A 97 3.60 -27.23 19.08
N VAL A 98 4.43 -27.56 18.09
CA VAL A 98 4.01 -28.36 16.94
C VAL A 98 4.74 -29.69 16.91
N ARG A 99 4.03 -30.72 16.49
CA ARG A 99 4.55 -32.06 16.26
C ARG A 99 3.96 -32.61 14.96
N VAL A 100 4.80 -33.28 14.17
CA VAL A 100 4.39 -33.99 12.97
C VAL A 100 4.47 -35.47 13.26
N LEU A 101 3.35 -36.15 13.09
CA LEU A 101 3.18 -37.58 13.36
C LEU A 101 2.89 -38.30 12.05
N VAL A 102 3.28 -39.57 11.97
CA VAL A 102 2.79 -40.50 10.97
C VAL A 102 1.93 -41.55 11.66
N GLU A 103 0.85 -41.95 11.00
CA GLU A 103 -0.12 -42.94 11.49
C GLU A 103 -0.23 -44.10 10.51
N ASP A 104 -0.27 -45.33 11.01
CA ASP A 104 -0.60 -46.53 10.22
C ASP A 104 -2.12 -46.72 10.02
N ALA A 105 -2.50 -47.75 9.28
CA ALA A 105 -3.92 -48.08 9.08
C ALA A 105 -4.64 -48.58 10.36
N ALA A 106 -3.90 -49.05 11.37
CA ALA A 106 -4.45 -49.51 12.66
C ALA A 106 -4.63 -48.36 13.67
N GLY A 107 -4.05 -47.19 13.41
CA GLY A 107 -4.07 -46.01 14.27
C GLY A 107 -2.84 -45.87 15.18
N ASN A 108 -1.80 -46.70 15.04
CA ASN A 108 -0.56 -46.51 15.79
C ASN A 108 0.22 -45.32 15.19
N GLN A 109 0.88 -44.55 16.05
CA GLN A 109 1.52 -43.30 15.67
C GLN A 109 3.00 -43.28 16.01
N ALA A 110 3.80 -42.68 15.14
CA ALA A 110 5.21 -42.40 15.36
C ALA A 110 5.53 -40.93 15.06
N THR A 111 6.49 -40.36 15.80
CA THR A 111 6.87 -38.95 15.63
C THR A 111 7.85 -38.80 14.48
N VAL A 112 7.46 -38.00 13.48
CA VAL A 112 8.33 -37.60 12.37
C VAL A 112 9.19 -36.41 12.74
N TYR A 113 8.60 -35.42 13.42
CA TYR A 113 9.29 -34.21 13.82
C TYR A 113 8.65 -33.56 15.05
N GLY A 114 9.46 -32.96 15.92
CA GLY A 114 9.00 -32.28 17.13
C GLY A 114 8.81 -33.20 18.34
N PRO A 115 8.16 -32.73 19.42
CA PRO A 115 7.55 -31.41 19.55
C PRO A 115 8.58 -30.28 19.55
N THR A 116 8.25 -29.15 18.94
CA THR A 116 9.09 -27.94 18.96
C THR A 116 8.24 -26.68 18.85
N THR A 117 8.76 -25.55 19.31
CA THR A 117 8.05 -24.27 19.20
C THR A 117 8.20 -23.68 17.81
N LYS A 118 7.08 -23.40 17.13
CA LYS A 118 7.03 -22.68 15.85
C LYS A 118 6.04 -21.54 15.92
N ARG A 119 6.25 -20.51 15.10
CA ARG A 119 5.23 -19.48 14.83
C ARG A 119 4.40 -19.89 13.62
N LEU A 120 3.10 -20.05 13.77
CA LEU A 120 2.17 -20.36 12.70
C LEU A 120 1.52 -19.06 12.20
N ARG A 121 1.47 -18.88 10.87
CA ARG A 121 0.75 -17.80 10.21
C ARG A 121 -0.21 -18.38 9.18
N ARG A 122 -1.44 -17.89 9.14
CA ARG A 122 -2.46 -18.35 8.17
C ARG A 122 -2.18 -17.88 6.75
N THR A 123 -1.43 -16.78 6.59
CA THR A 123 -1.10 -16.19 5.31
C THR A 123 0.40 -16.31 5.03
N ASP A 124 0.76 -16.70 3.80
CA ASP A 124 2.14 -16.63 3.33
C ASP A 124 2.59 -15.16 3.24
N PRO A 125 3.60 -14.73 4.02
CA PRO A 125 4.09 -13.36 4.00
C PRO A 125 4.84 -13.02 2.68
N GLY A 126 4.95 -13.97 1.75
CA GLY A 126 5.68 -13.81 0.49
C GLY A 126 7.19 -13.76 0.73
N PRO A 127 8.01 -13.46 -0.28
CA PRO A 127 9.47 -13.47 -0.16
C PRO A 127 10.02 -12.33 0.71
N ASN A 128 11.30 -12.44 1.09
CA ASN A 128 12.06 -11.34 1.69
C ASN A 128 12.00 -10.07 0.83
N ASN A 129 11.72 -8.94 1.46
CA ASN A 129 11.68 -7.65 0.79
C ASN A 129 13.05 -6.96 0.83
N GLY A 130 13.84 -7.21 -0.20
CA GLY A 130 15.20 -6.70 -0.32
C GLY A 130 16.22 -7.50 0.50
N SER A 131 17.44 -6.96 0.61
CA SER A 131 18.57 -7.62 1.27
C SER A 131 19.44 -6.61 2.02
N PRO A 132 19.74 -6.83 3.32
CA PRO A 132 19.11 -7.84 4.19
C PRO A 132 17.64 -7.47 4.48
N ALA A 133 16.77 -8.48 4.64
CA ALA A 133 15.39 -8.27 5.07
C ALA A 133 15.31 -8.37 6.59
N VAL A 134 15.13 -7.23 7.25
CA VAL A 134 15.20 -7.10 8.73
C VAL A 134 13.94 -6.44 9.29
N ASP A 135 13.65 -6.74 10.54
CA ASP A 135 12.56 -6.19 11.35
C ASP A 135 12.95 -4.94 12.15
N ASP A 136 14.21 -4.50 12.05
CA ASP A 136 14.75 -3.31 12.72
C ASP A 136 15.09 -2.16 11.74
N ALA A 137 14.49 -2.20 10.54
CA ALA A 137 14.79 -1.26 9.47
C ALA A 137 14.46 0.20 9.82
N ARG A 138 15.32 1.12 9.37
CA ARG A 138 15.16 2.57 9.48
C ARG A 138 14.84 3.16 8.11
N LEU A 139 13.64 3.70 7.97
CA LEU A 139 13.20 4.39 6.76
C LEU A 139 13.29 5.91 6.95
N GLN A 140 14.14 6.56 6.16
CA GLN A 140 14.23 8.02 6.07
C GLN A 140 13.63 8.48 4.75
N VAL A 141 12.74 9.48 4.79
CA VAL A 141 12.11 10.05 3.58
C VAL A 141 11.95 11.55 3.75
N ALA A 142 12.33 12.31 2.74
CA ALA A 142 12.27 13.77 2.76
C ALA A 142 12.01 14.36 1.37
N TRP A 143 11.59 15.63 1.36
CA TRP A 143 11.57 16.42 0.14
C TRP A 143 12.99 16.89 -0.21
N GLU A 144 13.37 16.79 -1.48
CA GLU A 144 14.69 17.25 -1.93
C GLU A 144 14.89 18.76 -1.60
N GLY A 145 15.99 19.07 -0.91
CA GLY A 145 16.35 20.42 -0.45
C GLY A 145 15.45 20.98 0.67
N ARG A 146 14.77 20.13 1.45
CA ARG A 146 13.90 20.56 2.56
C ARG A 146 13.92 19.54 3.71
N GLU A 147 13.89 20.05 4.93
CA GLU A 147 13.78 19.24 6.16
C GLU A 147 12.32 19.03 6.61
N SER A 148 11.43 19.96 6.27
CA SER A 148 10.01 19.86 6.67
C SER A 148 9.30 18.74 5.91
N ASP A 149 8.45 17.99 6.62
CA ASP A 149 7.55 16.99 6.01
C ASP A 149 6.51 17.61 5.06
N LEU A 150 6.27 18.92 5.17
CA LEU A 150 5.38 19.68 4.30
C LEU A 150 6.15 20.35 3.16
N ARG A 151 5.79 20.01 1.92
CA ARG A 151 6.20 20.78 0.74
C ARG A 151 5.03 21.56 0.19
N SER A 152 5.17 22.89 0.15
CA SER A 152 4.25 23.77 -0.58
C SER A 152 4.79 24.09 -1.96
N ILE A 153 3.97 23.89 -3.00
CA ILE A 153 4.34 24.16 -4.40
C ILE A 153 3.24 24.93 -5.13
N ARG A 154 3.61 25.57 -6.25
CA ARG A 154 2.65 26.01 -7.25
C ARG A 154 2.22 24.81 -8.10
N PHE A 155 1.02 24.90 -8.67
CA PHE A 155 0.54 23.93 -9.65
C PHE A 155 1.58 23.67 -10.74
N ASP A 156 1.67 22.42 -11.17
CA ASP A 156 2.56 21.92 -12.22
C ASP A 156 4.05 21.82 -11.88
N GLN A 157 4.46 22.27 -10.69
CA GLN A 157 5.80 21.95 -10.18
C GLN A 157 5.92 20.47 -9.82
N GLN A 158 7.11 19.92 -10.02
CA GLN A 158 7.42 18.51 -9.82
C GLN A 158 8.49 18.36 -8.73
N PRO A 159 8.11 18.51 -7.45
CA PRO A 159 9.06 18.29 -6.37
C PRO A 159 9.54 16.84 -6.38
N ILE A 160 10.72 16.63 -5.84
CA ILE A 160 11.32 15.31 -5.73
C ILE A 160 11.26 14.87 -4.27
N VAL A 161 10.84 13.63 -4.07
CA VAL A 161 11.02 12.90 -2.82
C VAL A 161 12.29 12.07 -2.94
N LYS A 162 13.12 12.08 -1.90
CA LYS A 162 14.24 11.17 -1.74
C LYS A 162 14.05 10.38 -0.45
N GLY A 163 14.56 9.17 -0.40
CA GLY A 163 14.61 8.40 0.82
C GLY A 163 15.76 7.43 0.83
N GLN A 164 16.02 6.88 2.00
CA GLN A 164 17.02 5.86 2.24
C GLN A 164 16.49 4.87 3.27
N LEU A 165 16.74 3.61 3.02
CA LEU A 165 16.36 2.48 3.86
C LEU A 165 17.62 1.77 4.31
N THR A 166 17.83 1.69 5.61
CA THR A 166 18.97 1.00 6.21
C THR A 166 18.51 0.08 7.33
N THR A 167 19.37 -0.82 7.78
CA THR A 167 19.20 -1.53 9.05
C THR A 167 19.41 -0.56 10.24
N ALA A 168 19.17 -1.01 11.47
CA ALA A 168 19.48 -0.20 12.66
C ALA A 168 20.98 0.17 12.77
N LYS A 169 21.86 -0.68 12.22
CA LYS A 169 23.33 -0.49 12.18
C LYS A 169 23.78 0.40 11.01
N GLY A 170 22.87 0.90 10.18
CA GLY A 170 23.18 1.78 9.05
C GLY A 170 23.56 1.07 7.75
N GLN A 171 23.52 -0.27 7.70
CA GLN A 171 23.74 -1.01 6.46
C GLN A 171 22.60 -0.75 5.47
N PRO A 172 22.86 -0.48 4.18
CA PRO A 172 21.84 -0.36 3.15
C PRO A 172 20.94 -1.60 3.02
N ILE A 173 19.64 -1.40 2.85
CA ILE A 173 18.71 -2.45 2.44
C ILE A 173 18.46 -2.29 0.94
N ARG A 174 19.14 -3.09 0.13
CA ARG A 174 19.12 -3.00 -1.34
C ARG A 174 17.92 -3.71 -1.94
N SER A 175 17.49 -3.26 -3.12
CA SER A 175 16.42 -3.88 -3.91
C SER A 175 15.07 -4.05 -3.21
N ALA A 176 14.84 -3.36 -2.10
CA ALA A 176 13.60 -3.42 -1.33
C ALA A 176 12.51 -2.58 -1.97
N TYR A 177 11.28 -3.09 -1.92
CA TYR A 177 10.07 -2.36 -2.23
C TYR A 177 9.66 -1.47 -1.05
N VAL A 178 9.47 -0.19 -1.32
CA VAL A 178 8.85 0.77 -0.41
C VAL A 178 7.44 1.04 -0.92
N ARG A 179 6.45 0.45 -0.23
CA ARG A 179 5.03 0.60 -0.55
C ARG A 179 4.64 2.05 -0.35
N THR A 180 3.98 2.64 -1.34
CA THR A 180 3.64 4.07 -1.32
C THR A 180 2.14 4.27 -1.49
N THR A 181 1.50 4.76 -0.44
CA THR A 181 0.07 5.03 -0.39
C THR A 181 -0.20 6.53 -0.44
N ILE A 182 -1.17 6.94 -1.26
CA ILE A 182 -1.47 8.33 -1.54
C ILE A 182 -2.92 8.62 -1.16
N THR A 183 -3.14 9.69 -0.41
CA THR A 183 -4.48 10.20 -0.09
C THR A 183 -4.58 11.65 -0.58
N ARG A 184 -5.53 11.96 -1.47
CA ARG A 184 -5.73 13.35 -1.94
C ARG A 184 -6.32 14.18 -0.79
N ASP A 185 -5.93 15.45 -0.66
CA ASP A 185 -6.46 16.38 0.35
C ASP A 185 -7.87 16.90 -0.06
N ALA A 186 -8.80 15.97 -0.22
CA ALA A 186 -10.22 16.22 -0.42
C ALA A 186 -11.01 15.39 0.60
N ARG A 187 -12.19 15.90 0.98
CA ARG A 187 -13.10 15.22 1.90
C ARG A 187 -13.41 13.82 1.37
N ASN A 188 -13.30 12.82 2.25
CA ASN A 188 -13.61 11.42 1.96
C ASN A 188 -12.84 10.83 0.76
N SER A 189 -11.64 11.35 0.46
CA SER A 189 -10.80 10.72 -0.56
C SER A 189 -10.24 9.40 -0.02
N PRO A 190 -10.50 8.25 -0.67
CA PRO A 190 -9.86 7.01 -0.27
C PRO A 190 -8.35 7.09 -0.53
N PRO A 191 -7.53 6.37 0.26
CA PRO A 191 -6.15 6.10 -0.10
C PRO A 191 -6.10 5.21 -1.35
N PHE A 192 -5.06 5.37 -2.16
CA PHE A 192 -4.74 4.46 -3.25
C PHE A 192 -3.24 4.23 -3.30
N GLU A 193 -2.84 3.03 -3.69
CA GLU A 193 -1.44 2.70 -3.85
C GLU A 193 -0.94 3.10 -5.23
N ARG A 194 0.33 3.45 -5.30
CA ARG A 194 1.08 3.47 -6.57
C ARG A 194 2.02 2.28 -6.61
N THR A 195 2.54 1.97 -7.80
CA THR A 195 3.67 1.06 -7.98
C THR A 195 4.76 1.37 -6.94
N SER A 196 5.18 0.39 -6.15
CA SER A 196 6.18 0.59 -5.10
C SER A 196 7.46 1.22 -5.64
N LEU A 197 8.13 2.03 -4.80
CA LEU A 197 9.51 2.46 -5.07
C LEU A 197 10.45 1.31 -4.79
N ARG A 198 11.60 1.28 -5.46
CA ARG A 198 12.65 0.27 -5.22
C ARG A 198 13.92 0.97 -4.76
N THR A 199 14.58 0.42 -3.75
CA THR A 199 15.87 0.91 -3.29
C THR A 199 17.00 0.47 -4.23
N ASP A 200 18.00 1.33 -4.40
CA ASP A 200 19.26 1.04 -5.08
C ASP A 200 20.22 0.24 -4.18
N GLU A 201 21.46 0.01 -4.64
CA GLU A 201 22.49 -0.72 -3.90
C GLU A 201 22.88 -0.04 -2.58
N GLU A 202 22.74 1.28 -2.51
CA GLU A 202 22.98 2.07 -1.29
C GLU A 202 21.71 2.29 -0.46
N GLY A 203 20.63 1.55 -0.76
CA GLY A 203 19.38 1.58 -0.02
C GLY A 203 18.56 2.85 -0.29
N ARG A 204 18.94 3.67 -1.27
CA ARG A 204 18.29 4.94 -1.57
C ARG A 204 17.21 4.75 -2.62
N PHE A 205 16.24 5.65 -2.60
CA PHE A 205 15.24 5.74 -3.66
C PHE A 205 14.89 7.19 -3.92
N ARG A 206 14.42 7.46 -5.14
CA ARG A 206 14.07 8.82 -5.57
C ARG A 206 12.81 8.81 -6.42
N TRP A 207 11.93 9.75 -6.16
CA TRP A 207 10.68 9.90 -6.89
C TRP A 207 10.42 11.36 -7.26
N LYS A 208 10.49 11.66 -8.57
CA LYS A 208 10.02 12.93 -9.12
C LYS A 208 8.51 12.88 -9.30
N LEU A 209 7.78 13.76 -8.61
CA LEU A 209 6.33 13.74 -8.67
C LEU A 209 5.80 14.14 -10.06
N PRO A 210 4.67 13.57 -10.52
CA PRO A 210 4.07 13.95 -11.80
C PRO A 210 3.57 15.39 -11.82
N ARG A 211 3.40 15.94 -13.03
CA ARG A 211 2.73 17.22 -13.27
C ARG A 211 1.21 17.14 -13.03
N GLY A 212 0.56 18.30 -12.95
CA GLY A 212 -0.89 18.38 -12.83
C GLY A 212 -1.50 17.83 -11.54
N ILE A 213 -0.69 17.43 -10.56
CA ILE A 213 -1.17 16.80 -9.32
C ILE A 213 -1.75 17.81 -8.31
N SER A 214 -2.67 17.31 -7.48
CA SER A 214 -3.29 18.02 -6.37
C SER A 214 -2.54 17.85 -5.05
N SER A 215 -2.94 18.61 -4.03
CA SER A 215 -2.51 18.41 -2.64
C SER A 215 -2.84 16.99 -2.17
N ARG A 216 -1.94 16.38 -1.41
CA ARG A 216 -2.01 14.97 -1.00
C ARG A 216 -1.11 14.66 0.18
N SER A 217 -1.46 13.65 0.95
CA SER A 217 -0.56 12.96 1.88
C SER A 217 0.08 11.76 1.18
N LEU A 218 1.34 11.52 1.47
CA LEU A 218 2.13 10.40 0.96
C LEU A 218 2.58 9.59 2.18
N VAL A 219 2.30 8.30 2.19
CA VAL A 219 2.76 7.36 3.22
C VAL A 219 3.69 6.37 2.53
N PHE A 220 4.88 6.20 3.08
CA PHE A 220 5.91 5.28 2.63
C PHE A 220 6.10 4.23 3.70
N ALA A 221 5.99 2.97 3.34
CA ALA A 221 6.06 1.85 4.27
C ALA A 221 7.05 0.79 3.75
N TYR A 222 7.90 0.31 4.64
CA TYR A 222 8.74 -0.87 4.42
C TYR A 222 8.18 -2.02 5.25
N HIS A 223 8.05 -3.17 4.61
CA HIS A 223 7.67 -4.45 5.22
C HIS A 223 8.87 -5.40 5.10
N GLN A 224 9.12 -6.25 6.09
CA GLN A 224 10.24 -7.20 6.05
C GLN A 224 10.04 -8.24 4.93
N ARG A 225 8.83 -8.76 4.81
CA ARG A 225 8.38 -9.63 3.72
C ARG A 225 7.37 -8.89 2.86
N VAL A 226 7.30 -9.22 1.58
CA VAL A 226 6.53 -8.44 0.58
C VAL A 226 5.04 -8.33 0.90
N ARG A 227 4.47 -9.37 1.54
CA ARG A 227 3.04 -9.47 1.89
C ARG A 227 2.79 -9.45 3.40
N ASP A 228 3.75 -9.00 4.21
CA ASP A 228 3.41 -8.73 5.62
C ASP A 228 2.29 -7.68 5.69
N ASP A 229 1.37 -7.88 6.62
CA ASP A 229 0.27 -6.95 6.88
C ASP A 229 0.78 -5.67 7.54
N GLU A 230 1.64 -5.82 8.54
CA GLU A 230 2.20 -4.71 9.30
C GLU A 230 3.58 -4.27 8.76
N PRO A 231 3.81 -2.96 8.60
CA PRO A 231 5.11 -2.45 8.19
C PRO A 231 6.09 -2.39 9.36
N VAL A 232 7.36 -2.67 9.09
CA VAL A 232 8.48 -2.47 10.01
C VAL A 232 8.75 -0.97 10.23
N ALA A 233 8.67 -0.18 9.15
CA ALA A 233 8.97 1.24 9.20
C ALA A 233 8.04 2.05 8.31
N VAL A 234 7.58 3.20 8.82
CA VAL A 234 6.65 4.09 8.13
C VAL A 234 7.13 5.54 8.18
N ARG A 235 7.01 6.27 7.08
CA ARG A 235 7.19 7.73 7.03
C ARG A 235 6.06 8.40 6.25
N LYS A 236 5.71 9.62 6.67
CA LYS A 236 4.62 10.40 6.08
C LYS A 236 5.10 11.77 5.64
N LEU A 237 4.81 12.14 4.40
CA LEU A 237 5.01 13.48 3.86
C LEU A 237 3.69 14.11 3.43
N ARG A 238 3.63 15.45 3.41
CA ARG A 238 2.48 16.22 2.93
C ARG A 238 2.89 17.13 1.78
N LEU A 239 2.13 17.08 0.68
CA LEU A 239 2.23 18.00 -0.43
C LEU A 239 1.04 18.96 -0.42
N ARG A 240 1.32 20.27 -0.38
CA ARG A 240 0.34 21.33 -0.53
C ARG A 240 0.54 22.03 -1.87
N VAL A 241 -0.47 21.97 -2.73
CA VAL A 241 -0.43 22.56 -4.08
C VAL A 241 -1.42 23.73 -4.13
N SER A 242 -0.93 24.93 -4.40
CA SER A 242 -1.80 26.10 -4.61
C SER A 242 -2.61 25.95 -5.90
N ALA A 243 -3.90 26.29 -5.85
CA ALA A 243 -4.77 26.26 -7.01
C ALA A 243 -4.24 27.14 -8.16
N ALA A 244 -4.22 26.62 -9.38
CA ALA A 244 -3.91 27.41 -10.57
C ALA A 244 -5.18 27.96 -11.24
N LEU A 245 -5.15 29.25 -11.55
CA LEU A 245 -6.19 29.93 -12.30
C LEU A 245 -5.58 30.71 -13.46
N ARG A 246 -6.38 30.87 -14.52
CA ARG A 246 -6.11 31.79 -15.62
C ARG A 246 -7.16 32.90 -15.59
N LEU A 247 -6.73 34.12 -15.90
CA LEU A 247 -7.61 35.28 -16.09
C LEU A 247 -7.15 36.08 -17.30
N ARG A 248 -8.11 36.43 -18.16
CA ARG A 248 -7.97 37.28 -19.32
C ARG A 248 -9.01 38.40 -19.26
N LEU A 249 -8.57 39.61 -19.60
CA LEU A 249 -9.42 40.77 -19.82
C LEU A 249 -9.63 40.91 -21.32
N SER A 250 -10.85 41.21 -21.77
CA SER A 250 -11.11 41.46 -23.19
C SER A 250 -10.42 42.73 -23.70
N ARG A 251 -10.11 43.67 -22.80
CA ARG A 251 -9.43 44.93 -23.07
C ARG A 251 -8.47 45.26 -21.93
N ARG A 252 -7.42 46.02 -22.22
CA ARG A 252 -6.45 46.54 -21.22
C ARG A 252 -6.66 48.02 -20.88
N THR A 253 -7.64 48.65 -21.53
CA THR A 253 -8.08 50.02 -21.29
C THR A 253 -9.61 50.04 -21.18
N ALA A 254 -10.13 50.95 -20.36
CA ALA A 254 -11.56 51.20 -20.22
C ALA A 254 -11.82 52.70 -19.99
N ARG A 255 -13.04 53.16 -20.28
CA ARG A 255 -13.56 54.47 -19.87
C ARG A 255 -14.63 54.29 -18.79
N ARG A 256 -14.99 55.37 -18.09
CA ARG A 256 -16.17 55.38 -17.20
C ARG A 256 -17.42 54.91 -17.97
N GLY A 257 -18.18 54.00 -17.39
CA GLY A 257 -19.37 53.39 -17.99
C GLY A 257 -19.08 52.23 -18.96
N GLN A 258 -17.82 52.01 -19.37
CA GLN A 258 -17.47 50.93 -20.30
C GLN A 258 -17.40 49.57 -19.60
N SER A 259 -17.95 48.55 -20.27
CA SER A 259 -17.87 47.15 -19.82
C SER A 259 -16.66 46.44 -20.40
N VAL A 260 -16.01 45.63 -19.55
CA VAL A 260 -14.91 44.72 -19.91
C VAL A 260 -15.31 43.30 -19.58
N ARG A 261 -15.13 42.39 -20.53
CA ARG A 261 -15.39 40.97 -20.32
C ARG A 261 -14.17 40.31 -19.69
N LEU A 262 -14.40 39.64 -18.58
CA LEU A 262 -13.44 38.86 -17.82
C LEU A 262 -13.70 37.39 -18.14
N THR A 263 -12.70 36.68 -18.64
CA THR A 263 -12.78 35.23 -18.88
C THR A 263 -11.64 34.53 -18.18
N GLY A 264 -11.88 33.33 -17.67
CA GLY A 264 -10.85 32.58 -16.97
C GLY A 264 -11.17 31.10 -16.81
N SER A 265 -10.23 30.39 -16.22
CA SER A 265 -10.39 28.97 -15.91
C SER A 265 -9.67 28.58 -14.63
N VAL A 266 -10.26 27.64 -13.90
CA VAL A 266 -9.60 26.87 -12.84
C VAL A 266 -8.94 25.66 -13.50
N VAL A 267 -7.62 25.52 -13.33
CA VAL A 267 -6.81 24.57 -14.09
C VAL A 267 -6.65 23.24 -13.37
N GLY A 268 -6.40 23.27 -12.05
CA GLY A 268 -6.12 22.07 -11.26
C GLY A 268 -7.32 21.13 -11.18
N ARG A 269 -7.06 19.81 -11.23
CA ARG A 269 -8.04 18.72 -11.22
C ARG A 269 -7.85 17.81 -10.00
N PRO A 270 -8.90 17.11 -9.52
CA PRO A 270 -10.30 17.17 -9.97
C PRO A 270 -10.96 18.51 -9.63
N LEU A 271 -12.02 18.87 -10.35
CA LEU A 271 -12.89 20.01 -10.01
C LEU A 271 -14.10 19.51 -9.23
N PRO A 272 -14.68 20.34 -8.34
CA PRO A 272 -15.96 20.02 -7.71
C PRO A 272 -17.06 19.79 -8.76
N ALA A 273 -17.98 18.86 -8.50
CA ALA A 273 -19.09 18.55 -9.41
C ALA A 273 -19.96 19.79 -9.72
N GLY A 274 -20.22 20.61 -8.70
CA GLY A 274 -20.93 21.89 -8.84
C GLY A 274 -20.04 23.06 -9.30
N GLY A 275 -18.80 22.81 -9.72
CA GLY A 275 -17.83 23.83 -10.09
C GLY A 275 -17.22 24.58 -8.92
N LYS A 276 -16.07 25.22 -9.17
CA LYS A 276 -15.30 25.93 -8.15
C LYS A 276 -15.76 27.38 -8.02
N VAL A 277 -15.97 27.85 -6.79
CA VAL A 277 -16.17 29.27 -6.50
C VAL A 277 -14.87 30.04 -6.70
N VAL A 278 -14.93 31.11 -7.49
CA VAL A 278 -13.82 31.98 -7.87
C VAL A 278 -14.15 33.42 -7.48
N GLU A 279 -13.25 34.03 -6.71
CA GLU A 279 -13.30 35.43 -6.35
C GLU A 279 -12.53 36.24 -7.40
N LEU A 280 -13.17 37.23 -7.98
CA LEU A 280 -12.52 38.23 -8.82
C LEU A 280 -12.17 39.42 -7.96
N GLN A 281 -10.87 39.68 -7.86
CA GLN A 281 -10.32 40.70 -7.00
C GLN A 281 -9.68 41.82 -7.82
N ALA A 282 -9.77 43.03 -7.31
CA ALA A 282 -9.10 44.21 -7.85
C ALA A 282 -8.36 44.96 -6.74
N ARG A 283 -7.37 45.76 -7.10
CA ARG A 283 -6.71 46.73 -6.23
C ARG A 283 -6.09 47.86 -7.02
N ASP A 284 -5.85 48.98 -6.35
CA ASP A 284 -4.88 49.97 -6.80
C ASP A 284 -3.45 49.40 -6.68
N PRO A 285 -2.46 49.87 -7.47
CA PRO A 285 -1.07 49.46 -7.32
C PRO A 285 -0.59 49.70 -5.88
N GLY A 286 0.00 48.69 -5.25
CA GLY A 286 0.39 48.76 -3.83
C GLY A 286 -0.75 48.60 -2.82
N GLY A 287 -2.02 48.71 -3.25
CA GLY A 287 -3.19 48.62 -2.39
C GLY A 287 -3.55 47.20 -1.94
N ARG A 288 -4.61 47.12 -1.11
CA ARG A 288 -5.19 45.86 -0.64
C ARG A 288 -6.12 45.26 -1.71
N TRP A 289 -6.13 43.94 -1.80
CA TRP A 289 -7.04 43.22 -2.70
C TRP A 289 -8.47 43.26 -2.17
N ILE A 290 -9.40 43.79 -2.97
CA ILE A 290 -10.84 43.74 -2.69
C ILE A 290 -11.53 42.79 -3.65
N THR A 291 -12.45 41.97 -3.16
CA THR A 291 -13.31 41.13 -4.00
C THR A 291 -14.46 41.98 -4.52
N PHE A 292 -14.51 42.21 -5.84
CA PHE A 292 -15.58 43.01 -6.45
C PHE A 292 -16.66 42.12 -7.07
N ARG A 293 -16.37 40.84 -7.30
CA ARG A 293 -17.32 39.86 -7.84
C ARG A 293 -16.93 38.45 -7.47
N THR A 294 -17.93 37.61 -7.16
CA THR A 294 -17.77 36.17 -7.00
C THR A 294 -18.49 35.46 -8.14
N VAL A 295 -17.83 34.50 -8.77
CA VAL A 295 -18.40 33.67 -9.85
C VAL A 295 -18.18 32.20 -9.53
N ARG A 296 -18.92 31.33 -10.19
CA ARG A 296 -18.73 29.87 -10.12
C ARG A 296 -18.26 29.37 -11.47
N SER A 297 -17.26 28.49 -11.47
CA SER A 297 -16.83 27.84 -12.71
C SER A 297 -17.86 26.81 -13.16
N GLY A 298 -17.93 26.53 -14.45
CA GLY A 298 -18.58 25.32 -14.94
C GLY A 298 -17.80 24.05 -14.56
N ARG A 299 -18.33 22.87 -14.94
CA ARG A 299 -17.69 21.56 -14.75
C ARG A 299 -16.32 21.44 -15.44
N GLY A 300 -16.13 22.18 -16.53
CA GLY A 300 -14.85 22.30 -17.24
C GLY A 300 -13.87 23.31 -16.63
N GLY A 301 -14.23 23.98 -15.53
CA GLY A 301 -13.39 24.97 -14.84
C GLY A 301 -13.44 26.37 -15.44
N ARG A 302 -14.11 26.57 -16.59
CA ARG A 302 -14.25 27.89 -17.23
C ARG A 302 -15.23 28.77 -16.47
N PHE A 303 -14.96 30.07 -16.43
CA PHE A 303 -15.87 31.10 -15.91
C PHE A 303 -15.77 32.38 -16.76
N ALA A 304 -16.84 33.17 -16.78
CA ALA A 304 -16.87 34.46 -17.45
C ALA A 304 -17.81 35.45 -16.75
N THR A 305 -17.52 36.75 -16.90
CA THR A 305 -18.42 37.84 -16.47
C THR A 305 -18.07 39.14 -17.15
N ASN A 306 -19.02 40.06 -17.18
CA ASN A 306 -18.77 41.46 -17.54
C ASN A 306 -18.59 42.31 -16.29
N TYR A 307 -17.65 43.25 -16.32
CA TYR A 307 -17.44 44.25 -15.28
C TYR A 307 -17.52 45.65 -15.89
N ARG A 308 -18.37 46.52 -15.32
CA ARG A 308 -18.56 47.89 -15.78
C ARG A 308 -17.75 48.84 -14.90
N PHE A 309 -16.84 49.61 -15.51
CA PHE A 309 -16.03 50.57 -14.76
C PHE A 309 -16.86 51.78 -14.33
N ARG A 310 -16.92 52.03 -13.03
CA ARG A 310 -17.67 53.16 -12.45
C ARG A 310 -16.79 54.34 -12.03
N LYS A 311 -15.54 54.08 -11.66
CA LYS A 311 -14.59 55.13 -11.26
C LYS A 311 -14.10 55.93 -12.49
N PRO A 312 -13.97 57.27 -12.38
CA PRO A 312 -13.35 58.08 -13.42
C PRO A 312 -11.84 57.77 -13.54
N GLY A 313 -11.27 58.05 -14.71
CA GLY A 313 -9.82 58.04 -14.95
C GLY A 313 -9.18 59.40 -14.60
N PRO A 314 -7.84 59.51 -14.68
CA PRO A 314 -6.90 58.44 -14.99
C PRO A 314 -6.65 57.53 -13.77
N ALA A 315 -6.78 56.22 -13.97
CA ALA A 315 -6.49 55.23 -12.91
C ALA A 315 -5.90 53.95 -13.49
N ARG A 316 -5.15 53.18 -12.68
CA ARG A 316 -4.66 51.84 -13.04
C ARG A 316 -5.14 50.85 -12.01
N PHE A 317 -5.81 49.77 -12.42
CA PHE A 317 -6.21 48.69 -11.52
C PHE A 317 -5.44 47.42 -11.83
N GLN A 318 -5.09 46.68 -10.79
CA GLN A 318 -4.60 45.30 -10.88
C GLN A 318 -5.76 44.35 -10.55
N MET A 319 -5.95 43.32 -11.38
CA MET A 319 -7.03 42.35 -11.27
C MET A 319 -6.46 40.93 -11.20
N ARG A 320 -7.09 40.04 -10.42
CA ARG A 320 -6.78 38.61 -10.40
C ARG A 320 -8.03 37.78 -10.10
N ALA A 321 -7.98 36.51 -10.49
CA ALA A 321 -8.92 35.50 -10.02
C ALA A 321 -8.30 34.72 -8.85
N ARG A 322 -9.07 34.40 -7.83
CA ARG A 322 -8.62 33.66 -6.64
C ARG A 322 -9.58 32.49 -6.37
N ALA A 323 -9.03 31.32 -6.11
CA ALA A 323 -9.78 30.19 -5.57
C ALA A 323 -9.32 29.95 -4.13
N ARG A 324 -10.22 30.06 -3.16
CA ARG A 324 -9.95 29.69 -1.76
C ARG A 324 -9.94 28.17 -1.59
N ARG A 325 -9.24 27.65 -0.59
CA ARG A 325 -9.33 26.23 -0.19
C ARG A 325 -10.79 25.87 0.12
N SER A 326 -11.22 24.68 -0.29
CA SER A 326 -12.50 24.07 0.11
C SER A 326 -12.35 22.55 0.19
N GLY A 327 -13.20 21.87 0.95
CA GLY A 327 -13.06 20.41 1.18
C GLY A 327 -13.31 19.54 -0.06
N ASP A 328 -14.01 20.06 -1.06
CA ASP A 328 -14.35 19.39 -2.33
C ASP A 328 -13.34 19.66 -3.46
N TYR A 329 -12.28 20.44 -3.17
CA TYR A 329 -11.26 20.81 -4.15
C TYR A 329 -9.86 20.65 -3.55
N PRO A 330 -9.05 19.66 -3.98
CA PRO A 330 -7.81 19.27 -3.31
C PRO A 330 -6.62 20.20 -3.56
N TYR A 331 -6.83 21.50 -3.45
CA TYR A 331 -5.84 22.53 -3.64
C TYR A 331 -5.92 23.56 -2.53
N ALA A 332 -4.75 24.04 -2.11
CA ALA A 332 -4.66 25.22 -1.26
C ALA A 332 -5.13 26.46 -2.03
N THR A 333 -5.36 27.54 -1.27
CA THR A 333 -5.71 28.84 -1.85
C THR A 333 -4.69 29.27 -2.90
N GLY A 334 -5.17 29.64 -4.07
CA GLY A 334 -4.33 30.05 -5.19
C GLY A 334 -4.94 31.17 -6.00
N SER A 335 -4.15 31.79 -6.87
CA SER A 335 -4.57 32.94 -7.67
C SER A 335 -3.99 32.89 -9.08
N SER A 336 -4.69 33.52 -10.02
CA SER A 336 -4.14 33.76 -11.35
C SER A 336 -2.99 34.76 -11.30
N PRO A 337 -2.15 34.80 -12.34
CA PRO A 337 -1.28 35.95 -12.58
C PRO A 337 -2.10 37.25 -12.59
N VAL A 338 -1.48 38.34 -12.13
CA VAL A 338 -2.10 39.66 -12.09
C VAL A 338 -2.25 40.20 -13.52
N ARG A 339 -3.37 40.88 -13.78
CA ARG A 339 -3.67 41.60 -15.02
C ARG A 339 -3.89 43.07 -14.70
N ALA A 340 -3.29 43.96 -15.48
CA ALA A 340 -3.47 45.40 -15.31
C ALA A 340 -4.47 45.95 -16.34
N ILE A 341 -5.27 46.92 -15.92
CA ILE A 341 -6.16 47.70 -16.78
C ILE A 341 -6.04 49.19 -16.45
N ARG A 342 -5.98 50.03 -17.48
CA ARG A 342 -5.97 51.50 -17.33
C ARG A 342 -7.37 52.05 -17.58
N VAL A 343 -7.86 52.91 -16.69
CA VAL A 343 -9.07 53.69 -16.91
C VAL A 343 -8.63 55.06 -17.41
N ARG A 344 -9.13 55.43 -18.60
CA ARG A 344 -8.94 56.74 -19.22
C ARG A 344 -10.13 57.63 -18.91
#